data_AF-A0A2K5QH40-F1
#
_entry.id   AF-A0A2K5QH40-F1
#
_cell.length_a   1.000
_cell.length_b   1.000
_cell.length_c   1.000
_cell.angle_alpha   90.00
_cell.angle_beta   90.00
_cell.angle_gamma   90.00
#
_symmetry.space_group_name_H-M   'P 1'
#
loop_
_entity.id
_entity.type
_entity.pdbx_description
1 polymer ?
#
loop_
_entity_poly.entity_id
_entity_poly.type
_entity_poly.pdbx_seq_one_letter_code
_entity_poly.pdbx_strand_id
1 'polypeptide(L)'
;MGNSALRAHVETAQKTGVFQLKDRGLTEFPADLQKLTSNLRTIDLSNNKIESLPPLLIGKFTLLKSLSLNNNKLTVLPDEICSLKKLETLSLNNNHLRELPSTFGQLSGLKTLSLSGNQLGALPPQLCTLRHLDVVDLSKNQIRSIPDTVGELQVIELNLNQNQISQISVKISCCPRLKILRLEENCLELSMLPQSILSDSQICLLAVEGNLFEIKKLRELEGYDKYMERFTATKKKFA
;
A
#
# COMPACT_ATOMS: atom_id res chain seq x y z
N MET A 1 12.21 13.52 -31.16
CA MET A 1 11.91 14.55 -30.14
C MET A 1 11.98 14.05 -28.69
N GLY A 2 12.20 12.76 -28.41
CA GLY A 2 12.20 12.23 -27.01
C GLY A 2 13.44 12.56 -26.16
N ASN A 3 14.59 12.82 -26.78
CA ASN A 3 15.87 12.94 -26.04
C ASN A 3 16.14 14.35 -25.46
N SER A 4 15.57 15.41 -26.06
CA SER A 4 15.70 16.79 -25.55
C SER A 4 14.85 17.02 -24.31
N ALA A 5 13.65 16.42 -24.26
CA ALA A 5 12.78 16.50 -23.09
C ALA A 5 13.43 15.81 -21.88
N LEU A 6 13.99 14.61 -22.02
CA LEU A 6 14.62 13.89 -20.92
C LEU A 6 15.77 14.69 -20.30
N ARG A 7 16.66 15.29 -21.12
CA ARG A 7 17.78 16.10 -20.64
C ARG A 7 17.35 17.28 -19.77
N ALA A 8 16.33 18.03 -20.18
CA ALA A 8 15.83 19.16 -19.39
C ALA A 8 15.26 18.75 -18.03
N HIS A 9 14.59 17.59 -17.95
CA HIS A 9 14.09 17.05 -16.69
C HIS A 9 15.23 16.56 -15.79
N VAL A 10 16.28 15.97 -16.36
CA VAL A 10 17.48 15.56 -15.62
C VAL A 10 18.20 16.78 -15.03
N GLU A 11 18.38 17.86 -15.81
CA GLU A 11 19.02 19.09 -15.32
C GLU A 11 18.21 19.77 -14.20
N THR A 12 16.88 19.78 -14.33
CA THR A 12 15.99 20.32 -13.30
C THR A 12 16.03 19.46 -12.04
N ALA A 13 16.05 18.13 -12.19
CA ALA A 13 16.14 17.19 -11.09
C ALA A 13 17.50 17.26 -10.38
N GLN A 14 18.58 17.59 -11.09
CA GLN A 14 19.89 17.87 -10.50
C GLN A 14 19.85 19.07 -9.54
N LYS A 15 19.03 20.08 -9.81
CA LYS A 15 18.91 21.27 -8.96
C LYS A 15 17.92 21.08 -7.81
N THR A 16 16.83 20.36 -8.07
CA THR A 16 15.67 20.27 -7.16
C THR A 16 15.63 18.99 -6.32
N GLY A 17 16.35 17.93 -6.72
CA GLY A 17 16.22 16.59 -6.14
C GLY A 17 14.90 15.90 -6.49
N VAL A 18 14.14 16.43 -7.46
CA VAL A 18 12.84 15.92 -7.88
C VAL A 18 12.88 15.60 -9.37
N PHE A 19 12.73 14.33 -9.72
CA PHE A 19 12.62 13.89 -11.11
C PHE A 19 11.18 13.46 -11.39
N GLN A 20 10.55 14.08 -12.39
CA GLN A 20 9.19 13.75 -12.80
C GLN A 20 9.14 13.59 -14.31
N LEU A 21 8.65 12.45 -14.79
CA LEU A 21 8.51 12.19 -16.21
C LEU A 21 7.30 11.28 -16.46
N LYS A 22 6.11 11.87 -16.35
CA LYS A 22 4.82 11.19 -16.54
C LYS A 22 4.39 11.17 -17.99
N ASP A 23 3.59 10.18 -18.36
CA ASP A 23 2.84 10.14 -19.63
C ASP A 23 3.75 10.22 -20.87
N ARG A 24 4.95 9.63 -20.79
CA ARG A 24 5.93 9.63 -21.89
C ARG A 24 6.03 8.29 -22.61
N GLY A 25 5.28 7.28 -22.17
CA GLY A 25 5.32 5.95 -22.76
C GLY A 25 6.68 5.27 -22.61
N LEU A 26 7.45 5.61 -21.56
CA LEU A 26 8.74 4.99 -21.27
C LEU A 26 8.56 3.49 -21.07
N THR A 27 9.33 2.67 -21.79
CA THR A 27 9.32 1.21 -21.63
C THR A 27 10.35 0.74 -20.60
N GLU A 28 11.33 1.58 -20.29
CA GLU A 28 12.42 1.29 -19.37
C GLU A 28 12.67 2.44 -18.40
N PHE A 29 13.30 2.12 -17.27
CA PHE A 29 13.74 3.12 -16.32
C PHE A 29 14.88 3.97 -16.91
N PRO A 30 14.83 5.32 -16.86
CA PRO A 30 15.84 6.15 -17.50
C PRO A 30 17.23 5.98 -16.89
N ALA A 31 18.16 5.40 -17.65
CA ALA A 31 19.53 5.12 -17.19
C ALA A 31 20.32 6.39 -16.81
N ASP A 32 20.01 7.55 -17.41
CA ASP A 32 20.63 8.83 -17.09
C ASP A 32 20.45 9.26 -15.62
N LEU A 33 19.42 8.74 -14.93
CA LEU A 33 19.22 9.00 -13.50
C LEU A 33 20.33 8.45 -12.61
N GLN A 34 21.18 7.55 -13.13
CA GLN A 34 22.37 7.08 -12.44
C GLN A 34 23.26 8.24 -11.94
N LYS A 35 23.34 9.33 -12.72
CA LYS A 35 24.13 10.54 -12.38
C LYS A 35 23.56 11.32 -11.19
N LEU A 36 22.30 11.07 -10.82
CA LEU A 36 21.56 11.82 -9.80
C LEU A 36 21.28 11.00 -8.53
N THR A 37 21.84 9.80 -8.42
CA THR A 37 21.62 8.86 -7.30
C THR A 37 21.94 9.47 -5.92
N SER A 38 22.87 10.42 -5.87
CA SER A 38 23.29 11.13 -4.65
C SER A 38 22.46 12.37 -4.30
N ASN A 39 21.44 12.73 -5.09
CA ASN A 39 20.64 13.95 -4.85
C ASN A 39 19.12 13.69 -4.88
N LEU A 40 18.64 12.72 -5.67
CA LEU A 40 17.19 12.53 -5.81
C LEU A 40 16.51 12.12 -4.50
N ARG A 41 15.47 12.88 -4.16
CA ARG A 41 14.55 12.65 -3.05
C ARG A 41 13.18 12.20 -3.52
N THR A 42 12.78 12.59 -4.73
CA THR A 42 11.50 12.20 -5.33
C THR A 42 11.70 11.76 -6.77
N ILE A 43 11.14 10.61 -7.12
CA ILE A 43 11.06 10.10 -8.48
C ILE A 43 9.60 9.80 -8.79
N ASP A 44 9.08 10.36 -9.88
CA ASP A 44 7.75 10.07 -10.39
C ASP A 44 7.82 9.70 -11.87
N LEU A 45 7.58 8.42 -12.14
CA LEU A 45 7.55 7.81 -13.47
C LEU A 45 6.15 7.23 -13.76
N SER A 46 5.11 7.80 -13.16
CA SER A 46 3.74 7.33 -13.33
C SER A 46 3.26 7.44 -14.79
N ASN A 47 2.30 6.61 -15.19
CA ASN A 47 1.69 6.60 -16.52
C ASN A 47 2.72 6.34 -17.63
N ASN A 48 3.54 5.31 -17.46
CA ASN A 48 4.48 4.85 -18.47
C ASN A 48 4.21 3.37 -18.78
N LYS A 49 5.15 2.70 -19.43
CA LYS A 49 5.06 1.29 -19.84
C LYS A 49 6.25 0.50 -19.28
N ILE A 50 6.76 0.89 -18.11
CA ILE A 50 7.94 0.27 -17.49
C ILE A 50 7.55 -1.13 -17.00
N GLU A 51 8.26 -2.15 -17.49
CA GLU A 51 7.99 -3.55 -17.16
C GLU A 51 8.85 -4.07 -16.01
N SER A 52 10.02 -3.47 -15.79
CA SER A 52 10.93 -3.84 -14.70
C SER A 52 11.76 -2.65 -14.23
N LEU A 53 12.21 -2.71 -12.97
CA LEU A 53 13.16 -1.75 -12.42
C LEU A 53 14.58 -2.34 -12.49
N PRO A 54 15.60 -1.55 -12.88
CA PRO A 54 16.98 -2.00 -12.93
C PRO A 54 17.51 -2.20 -11.49
N PRO A 55 17.80 -3.45 -11.07
CA PRO A 55 18.07 -3.78 -9.66
C PRO A 55 19.24 -2.98 -9.06
N LEU A 56 20.38 -2.99 -9.75
CA LEU A 56 21.61 -2.31 -9.30
C LEU A 56 21.51 -0.78 -9.30
N LEU A 57 20.60 -0.20 -10.08
CA LEU A 57 20.42 1.24 -10.18
C LEU A 57 19.40 1.73 -9.16
N ILE A 58 18.25 1.04 -9.01
CA ILE A 58 17.21 1.47 -8.07
C ILE A 58 17.74 1.48 -6.63
N GLY A 59 18.57 0.50 -6.27
CA GLY A 59 19.15 0.42 -4.93
C GLY A 59 20.16 1.52 -4.58
N LYS A 60 20.59 2.35 -5.54
CA LYS A 60 21.55 3.44 -5.33
C LYS A 60 20.92 4.76 -4.90
N PHE A 61 19.61 4.93 -5.04
CA PHE A 61 18.92 6.17 -4.66
C PHE A 61 18.69 6.27 -3.14
N THR A 62 19.75 6.17 -2.33
CA THR A 62 19.67 6.05 -0.87
C THR A 62 19.05 7.26 -0.15
N LEU A 63 18.91 8.40 -0.84
CA LEU A 63 18.25 9.62 -0.35
C LEU A 63 16.77 9.71 -0.73
N LEU A 64 16.24 8.75 -1.49
CA LEU A 64 14.88 8.78 -1.98
C LEU A 64 13.88 8.68 -0.83
N LYS A 65 12.94 9.60 -0.82
CA LYS A 65 11.81 9.68 0.12
C LYS A 65 10.49 9.30 -0.52
N SER A 66 10.33 9.56 -1.81
CA SER A 66 9.10 9.24 -2.54
C SER A 66 9.42 8.62 -3.90
N LEU A 67 8.80 7.48 -4.17
CA LEU A 67 8.87 6.78 -5.45
C LEU A 67 7.46 6.50 -5.96
N SER A 68 7.12 7.05 -7.12
CA SER A 68 5.84 6.84 -7.79
C SER A 68 6.04 6.17 -9.15
N LEU A 69 5.44 5.01 -9.29
CA LEU A 69 5.48 4.12 -10.46
C LEU A 69 4.06 3.65 -10.83
N ASN A 70 3.06 4.47 -10.52
CA ASN A 70 1.66 4.15 -10.80
C ASN A 70 1.42 3.98 -12.30
N ASN A 71 0.46 3.13 -12.68
CA ASN A 71 0.06 2.89 -14.08
C ASN A 71 1.28 2.56 -14.96
N ASN A 72 2.00 1.50 -14.57
CA ASN A 72 3.08 0.88 -15.35
C ASN A 72 2.75 -0.60 -15.57
N LYS A 73 3.73 -1.40 -15.98
CA LYS A 73 3.56 -2.83 -16.27
C LYS A 73 4.44 -3.70 -15.37
N LEU A 74 4.79 -3.22 -14.17
CA LEU A 74 5.70 -3.93 -13.28
C LEU A 74 5.08 -5.26 -12.85
N THR A 75 5.78 -6.36 -13.10
CA THR A 75 5.38 -7.71 -12.68
C THR A 75 6.06 -8.15 -11.39
N VAL A 76 7.25 -7.59 -11.12
CA VAL A 76 8.07 -7.86 -9.94
C VAL A 76 8.81 -6.60 -9.51
N LEU A 77 9.13 -6.50 -8.23
CA LEU A 77 10.07 -5.52 -7.70
C LEU A 77 11.41 -6.21 -7.43
N PRO A 78 12.56 -5.60 -7.78
CA PRO A 78 13.86 -6.12 -7.37
C PRO A 78 14.05 -5.99 -5.85
N ASP A 79 14.73 -6.95 -5.21
CA ASP A 79 15.07 -6.91 -3.78
C ASP A 79 15.84 -5.63 -3.39
N GLU A 80 16.61 -5.08 -4.32
CA GLU A 80 17.40 -3.86 -4.15
C GLU A 80 16.55 -2.62 -3.86
N ILE A 81 15.24 -2.63 -4.16
CA ILE A 81 14.34 -1.55 -3.72
C ILE A 81 14.35 -1.41 -2.19
N CYS A 82 14.61 -2.51 -1.47
CA CYS A 82 14.64 -2.56 -0.02
C CYS A 82 15.88 -1.87 0.58
N SER A 83 16.86 -1.47 -0.23
CA SER A 83 17.99 -0.64 0.23
C SER A 83 17.59 0.81 0.52
N LEU A 84 16.42 1.25 0.04
CA LEU A 84 15.91 2.61 0.15
C LEU A 84 15.39 2.92 1.57
N LYS A 85 16.28 2.93 2.56
CA LYS A 85 15.91 3.07 3.99
C LYS A 85 15.21 4.40 4.35
N LYS A 86 15.37 5.42 3.51
CA LYS A 86 14.73 6.74 3.66
C LYS A 86 13.40 6.87 2.92
N LEU A 87 12.97 5.82 2.21
CA LEU A 87 11.72 5.85 1.45
C LEU A 87 10.54 5.93 2.41
N GLU A 88 9.76 7.00 2.32
CA GLU A 88 8.59 7.26 3.14
C GLU A 88 7.30 6.93 2.39
N THR A 89 7.30 7.12 1.07
CA THR A 89 6.13 6.89 0.19
C THR A 89 6.52 6.03 -1.01
N LEU A 90 5.79 4.94 -1.21
CA LEU A 90 5.91 4.07 -2.39
C LEU A 90 4.54 3.87 -3.03
N SER A 91 4.39 4.34 -4.27
CA SER A 91 3.15 4.20 -5.04
C SER A 91 3.37 3.33 -6.27
N LEU A 92 2.65 2.21 -6.33
CA LEU A 92 2.74 1.15 -7.32
C LEU A 92 1.35 0.75 -7.84
N ASN A 93 0.39 1.67 -7.79
CA ASN A 93 -0.98 1.39 -8.21
C ASN A 93 -1.04 1.01 -9.68
N ASN A 94 -1.99 0.16 -10.06
CA ASN A 94 -2.25 -0.27 -11.43
C ASN A 94 -0.98 -0.80 -12.12
N ASN A 95 -0.42 -1.87 -11.54
CA ASN A 95 0.68 -2.65 -12.10
C ASN A 95 0.24 -4.14 -12.18
N HIS A 96 1.18 -5.06 -12.34
CA HIS A 96 0.93 -6.50 -12.45
C HIS A 96 1.66 -7.29 -11.36
N LEU A 97 1.91 -6.67 -10.20
CA LEU A 97 2.64 -7.29 -9.10
C LEU A 97 1.82 -8.43 -8.50
N ARG A 98 2.47 -9.60 -8.36
CA ARG A 98 1.87 -10.80 -7.73
C ARG A 98 2.36 -11.04 -6.31
N GLU A 99 3.52 -10.50 -5.98
CA GLU A 99 4.16 -10.59 -4.68
C GLU A 99 5.05 -9.38 -4.42
N LEU A 100 5.44 -9.21 -3.17
CA LEU A 100 6.49 -8.27 -2.77
C LEU A 100 7.79 -9.03 -2.49
N PRO A 101 8.96 -8.40 -2.67
CA PRO A 101 10.24 -9.01 -2.36
C PRO A 101 10.29 -9.58 -0.93
N SER A 102 11.00 -10.69 -0.74
CA SER A 102 11.13 -11.31 0.60
C SER A 102 11.72 -10.34 1.64
N THR A 103 12.55 -9.41 1.17
CA THR A 103 13.22 -8.38 1.96
C THR A 103 12.43 -7.07 2.10
N PHE A 104 11.18 -7.00 1.62
CA PHE A 104 10.38 -5.77 1.62
C PHE A 104 10.21 -5.13 3.01
N GLY A 105 10.22 -5.96 4.05
CA GLY A 105 10.24 -5.56 5.45
C GLY A 105 11.40 -4.66 5.87
N GLN A 106 12.47 -4.59 5.08
CA GLN A 106 13.62 -3.76 5.39
C GLN A 106 13.45 -2.28 5.00
N LEU A 107 12.32 -1.89 4.39
CA LEU A 107 11.95 -0.50 4.11
C LEU A 107 11.53 0.23 5.39
N SER A 108 12.45 0.35 6.35
CA SER A 108 12.17 0.83 7.70
C SER A 108 11.58 2.25 7.77
N GLY A 109 11.81 3.09 6.76
CA GLY A 109 11.27 4.45 6.69
C GLY A 109 9.85 4.56 6.13
N LEU A 110 9.27 3.46 5.63
CA LEU A 110 8.05 3.50 4.83
C LEU A 110 6.83 3.79 5.69
N LYS A 111 6.07 4.82 5.29
CA LYS A 111 4.84 5.27 5.96
C LYS A 111 3.61 5.04 5.10
N THR A 112 3.73 5.21 3.78
CA THR A 112 2.62 5.08 2.85
C THR A 112 2.98 4.12 1.73
N LEU A 113 2.16 3.08 1.58
CA LEU A 113 2.28 2.09 0.53
C LEU A 113 0.98 2.00 -0.26
N SER A 114 1.05 2.22 -1.57
CA SER A 114 -0.10 2.07 -2.47
C SER A 114 0.18 0.98 -3.49
N LEU A 115 -0.62 -0.09 -3.45
CA LEU A 115 -0.55 -1.28 -4.29
C LEU A 115 -1.93 -1.58 -4.92
N SER A 116 -2.81 -0.59 -5.00
CA SER A 116 -4.15 -0.74 -5.56
C SER A 116 -4.08 -1.20 -7.01
N GLY A 117 -4.94 -2.12 -7.46
CA GLY A 117 -4.98 -2.53 -8.86
C GLY A 117 -3.79 -3.39 -9.28
N ASN A 118 -3.38 -4.34 -8.43
CA ASN A 118 -2.33 -5.31 -8.74
C ASN A 118 -2.92 -6.74 -8.77
N GLN A 119 -2.07 -7.76 -8.76
CA GLN A 119 -2.44 -9.18 -8.85
C GLN A 119 -2.05 -9.95 -7.57
N LEU A 120 -2.01 -9.28 -6.41
CA LEU A 120 -1.63 -9.90 -5.14
C LEU A 120 -2.71 -10.91 -4.73
N GLY A 121 -2.35 -12.19 -4.60
CA GLY A 121 -3.27 -13.27 -4.20
C GLY A 121 -3.43 -13.44 -2.69
N ALA A 122 -2.53 -12.84 -1.90
CA ALA A 122 -2.51 -12.93 -0.45
C ALA A 122 -2.02 -11.62 0.17
N LEU A 123 -2.38 -11.38 1.43
CA LEU A 123 -1.81 -10.29 2.22
C LEU A 123 -0.29 -10.56 2.41
N PRO A 124 0.61 -9.68 1.94
CA PRO A 124 2.05 -9.95 2.05
C PRO A 124 2.51 -9.95 3.51
N PRO A 125 3.08 -11.05 4.04
CA PRO A 125 3.51 -11.14 5.44
C PRO A 125 4.65 -10.16 5.77
N GLN A 126 5.39 -9.70 4.77
CA GLN A 126 6.45 -8.72 4.93
C GLN A 126 5.95 -7.38 5.51
N LEU A 127 4.67 -7.05 5.31
CA LEU A 127 4.06 -5.83 5.86
C LEU A 127 4.06 -5.82 7.40
N CYS A 128 4.01 -7.00 8.03
CA CYS A 128 4.00 -7.13 9.48
C CYS A 128 5.32 -6.69 10.14
N THR A 129 6.41 -6.66 9.37
CA THR A 129 7.73 -6.25 9.87
C THR A 129 7.96 -4.72 9.81
N LEU A 130 7.12 -3.99 9.06
CA LEU A 130 7.25 -2.55 8.88
C LEU A 130 6.60 -1.79 10.03
N ARG A 131 7.41 -1.16 10.87
CA ARG A 131 6.96 -0.55 12.14
C ARG A 131 6.40 0.87 12.02
N HIS A 132 6.62 1.54 10.90
CA HIS A 132 6.28 2.95 10.69
C HIS A 132 5.22 3.17 9.61
N LEU A 133 4.56 2.10 9.15
CA LEU A 133 3.45 2.23 8.22
C LEU A 133 2.27 2.95 8.86
N ASP A 134 1.70 3.90 8.14
CA ASP A 134 0.49 4.60 8.52
C ASP A 134 -0.66 4.16 7.61
N VAL A 135 -0.42 4.08 6.29
CA VAL A 135 -1.45 3.76 5.30
C VAL A 135 -0.95 2.69 4.34
N VAL A 136 -1.75 1.64 4.18
CA VAL A 136 -1.56 0.59 3.18
C VAL A 136 -2.82 0.46 2.35
N ASP A 137 -2.70 0.68 1.04
CA ASP A 137 -3.76 0.45 0.07
C ASP A 137 -3.46 -0.79 -0.77
N LEU A 138 -4.26 -1.84 -0.55
CA LEU A 138 -4.25 -3.11 -1.26
C LEU A 138 -5.56 -3.34 -2.01
N SER A 139 -6.35 -2.29 -2.25
CA SER A 139 -7.62 -2.42 -2.95
C SER A 139 -7.46 -2.96 -4.38
N LYS A 140 -8.52 -3.52 -4.98
CA LYS A 140 -8.46 -4.03 -6.37
C LYS A 140 -7.33 -5.04 -6.60
N ASN A 141 -7.19 -6.00 -5.70
CA ASN A 141 -6.26 -7.12 -5.82
C ASN A 141 -7.03 -8.45 -5.84
N GLN A 142 -6.35 -9.58 -5.64
CA GLN A 142 -6.93 -10.92 -5.66
C GLN A 142 -6.79 -11.60 -4.29
N ILE A 143 -6.72 -10.82 -3.20
CA ILE A 143 -6.49 -11.30 -1.84
C ILE A 143 -7.72 -12.09 -1.38
N ARG A 144 -7.51 -13.32 -0.90
CA ARG A 144 -8.61 -14.23 -0.51
C ARG A 144 -8.86 -14.32 0.99
N SER A 145 -7.87 -13.98 1.80
CA SER A 145 -7.99 -14.08 3.25
C SER A 145 -7.06 -13.12 3.97
N ILE A 146 -7.41 -12.79 5.21
CA ILE A 146 -6.55 -12.08 6.15
C ILE A 146 -6.01 -13.12 7.17
N PRO A 147 -4.72 -13.47 7.10
CA PRO A 147 -4.12 -14.51 7.94
C PRO A 147 -3.82 -14.03 9.37
N ASP A 148 -3.49 -14.96 10.28
CA ASP A 148 -3.14 -14.68 11.67
C ASP A 148 -1.94 -13.74 11.84
N THR A 149 -1.02 -13.72 10.89
CA THR A 149 0.14 -12.82 10.89
C THR A 149 -0.26 -11.35 10.91
N VAL A 150 -1.49 -11.01 10.52
CA VAL A 150 -2.00 -9.63 10.54
C VAL A 150 -1.95 -9.01 11.94
N GLY A 151 -1.99 -9.80 13.03
CA GLY A 151 -1.94 -9.27 14.39
C GLY A 151 -0.67 -8.49 14.72
N GLU A 152 0.40 -8.68 13.95
CA GLU A 152 1.66 -7.94 14.10
C GLU A 152 1.70 -6.64 13.28
N LEU A 153 0.70 -6.40 12.42
CA LEU A 153 0.67 -5.28 11.49
C LEU A 153 0.59 -3.93 12.22
N GLN A 154 1.56 -3.07 11.95
CA GLN A 154 1.71 -1.74 12.57
C GLN A 154 1.18 -0.63 11.67
N VAL A 155 -0.08 -0.72 11.21
CA VAL A 155 -0.70 0.26 10.29
C VAL A 155 -1.87 1.01 10.95
N ILE A 156 -2.16 2.24 10.51
CA ILE A 156 -3.34 3.01 10.97
C ILE A 156 -4.55 2.72 10.07
N GLU A 157 -4.35 2.72 8.75
CA GLU A 157 -5.37 2.46 7.74
C GLU A 157 -4.95 1.31 6.81
N LEU A 158 -5.80 0.28 6.77
CA LEU A 158 -5.69 -0.84 5.85
C LEU A 158 -6.89 -0.84 4.91
N ASN A 159 -6.64 -0.56 3.63
CA ASN A 159 -7.64 -0.64 2.59
C ASN A 159 -7.51 -1.94 1.80
N LEU A 160 -8.54 -2.78 1.89
CA LEU A 160 -8.66 -4.08 1.21
C LEU A 160 -9.91 -4.14 0.34
N ASN A 161 -10.48 -3.00 -0.04
CA ASN A 161 -11.67 -2.94 -0.89
C ASN A 161 -11.48 -3.68 -2.21
N GLN A 162 -12.54 -4.24 -2.79
CA GLN A 162 -12.49 -4.87 -4.12
C GLN A 162 -11.43 -5.98 -4.20
N ASN A 163 -11.48 -6.90 -3.24
CA ASN A 163 -10.68 -8.13 -3.22
C ASN A 163 -11.62 -9.35 -3.23
N GLN A 164 -11.07 -10.54 -2.98
CA GLN A 164 -11.83 -11.80 -2.92
C GLN A 164 -11.88 -12.34 -1.49
N ILE A 165 -11.83 -11.45 -0.48
CA ILE A 165 -11.67 -11.86 0.91
C ILE A 165 -12.93 -12.55 1.37
N SER A 166 -12.81 -13.82 1.78
CA SER A 166 -13.90 -14.61 2.37
C SER A 166 -13.62 -15.01 3.82
N GLN A 167 -12.38 -14.83 4.30
CA GLN A 167 -11.98 -15.19 5.67
C GLN A 167 -11.13 -14.10 6.31
N ILE A 168 -11.41 -13.81 7.58
CA ILE A 168 -10.66 -12.85 8.40
C ILE A 168 -10.24 -13.53 9.69
N SER A 169 -8.93 -13.51 9.97
CA SER A 169 -8.42 -13.94 11.26
C SER A 169 -8.88 -13.03 12.39
N VAL A 170 -9.22 -13.63 13.54
CA VAL A 170 -9.50 -12.92 14.80
C VAL A 170 -8.32 -12.05 15.27
N LYS A 171 -7.09 -12.32 14.81
CA LYS A 171 -5.88 -11.57 15.14
C LYS A 171 -5.88 -10.14 14.60
N ILE A 172 -6.75 -9.81 13.63
CA ILE A 172 -6.94 -8.44 13.17
C ILE A 172 -7.30 -7.48 14.32
N SER A 173 -8.00 -7.98 15.34
CA SER A 173 -8.40 -7.21 16.52
C SER A 173 -7.22 -6.89 17.44
N CYS A 174 -6.11 -7.63 17.32
CA CYS A 174 -4.88 -7.41 18.08
C CYS A 174 -3.95 -6.36 17.44
N CYS A 175 -4.27 -5.86 16.25
CA CYS A 175 -3.44 -4.87 15.57
C CYS A 175 -3.31 -3.60 16.44
N PRO A 176 -2.10 -3.22 16.87
CA PRO A 176 -1.92 -2.21 17.92
C PRO A 176 -2.22 -0.78 17.47
N ARG A 177 -2.22 -0.51 16.16
CA ARG A 177 -2.41 0.83 15.59
C ARG A 177 -3.59 0.94 14.64
N LEU A 178 -4.24 -0.17 14.28
CA LEU A 178 -5.25 -0.21 13.22
C LEU A 178 -6.55 0.46 13.67
N LYS A 179 -6.90 1.56 13.00
CA LYS A 179 -8.10 2.36 13.28
C LYS A 179 -9.12 2.29 12.15
N ILE A 180 -8.64 2.20 10.92
CA ILE A 180 -9.46 2.22 9.70
C ILE A 180 -9.23 0.91 8.96
N LEU A 181 -10.30 0.12 8.83
CA LEU A 181 -10.31 -1.12 8.07
C LEU A 181 -11.39 -1.03 7.00
N ARG A 182 -10.97 -1.09 5.73
CA ARG A 182 -11.88 -1.06 4.58
C ARG A 182 -11.88 -2.42 3.89
N LEU A 183 -13.06 -3.01 3.76
CA LEU A 183 -13.34 -4.35 3.25
C LEU A 183 -14.54 -4.32 2.30
N GLU A 184 -14.82 -3.17 1.69
CA GLU A 184 -15.95 -3.01 0.77
C GLU A 184 -15.76 -3.89 -0.46
N GLU A 185 -16.86 -4.38 -1.04
CA GLU A 185 -16.86 -5.20 -2.26
C GLU A 185 -15.92 -6.42 -2.17
N ASN A 186 -16.15 -7.27 -1.17
CA ASN A 186 -15.45 -8.53 -0.95
C ASN A 186 -16.43 -9.71 -0.89
N CYS A 187 -15.94 -10.91 -0.57
CA CYS A 187 -16.73 -12.14 -0.49
C CYS A 187 -17.01 -12.57 0.96
N LEU A 188 -17.10 -11.62 1.91
CA LEU A 188 -17.31 -11.96 3.31
C LEU A 188 -18.76 -12.34 3.57
N GLU A 189 -18.95 -13.46 4.23
CA GLU A 189 -20.20 -13.76 4.94
C GLU A 189 -20.17 -13.13 6.33
N LEU A 190 -21.34 -12.84 6.91
CA LEU A 190 -21.43 -12.23 8.24
C LEU A 190 -20.75 -13.09 9.33
N SER A 191 -20.83 -14.41 9.20
CA SER A 191 -20.19 -15.39 10.09
C SER A 191 -18.66 -15.33 10.08
N MET A 192 -18.08 -14.83 8.99
CA MET A 192 -16.63 -14.71 8.80
C MET A 192 -16.06 -13.39 9.31
N LEU A 193 -16.91 -12.47 9.80
CA LEU A 193 -16.48 -11.25 10.46
C LEU A 193 -16.30 -11.51 11.97
N PRO A 194 -15.06 -11.48 12.50
CA PRO A 194 -14.83 -11.65 13.93
C PRO A 194 -15.54 -10.58 14.75
N GLN A 195 -16.37 -10.99 15.71
CA GLN A 195 -17.01 -10.05 16.64
C GLN A 195 -15.99 -9.28 17.48
N SER A 196 -14.78 -9.81 17.67
CA SER A 196 -13.66 -9.12 18.33
C SER A 196 -13.26 -7.82 17.63
N ILE A 197 -13.55 -7.66 16.32
CA ILE A 197 -13.40 -6.37 15.63
C ILE A 197 -14.33 -5.33 16.26
N LEU A 198 -15.54 -5.72 16.62
CA LEU A 198 -16.55 -4.85 17.20
C LEU A 198 -16.32 -4.63 18.71
N SER A 199 -15.96 -5.67 19.47
CA SER A 199 -15.83 -5.59 20.92
C SER A 199 -14.46 -5.11 21.41
N ASP A 200 -13.37 -5.69 20.90
CA ASP A 200 -12.05 -5.68 21.55
C ASP A 200 -10.97 -4.92 20.78
N SER A 201 -11.25 -4.56 19.52
CA SER A 201 -10.29 -3.87 18.66
C SER A 201 -10.27 -2.34 18.87
N GLN A 202 -9.24 -1.71 18.30
CA GLN A 202 -9.13 -0.24 18.19
C GLN A 202 -9.77 0.32 16.92
N ILE A 203 -10.38 -0.52 16.08
CA ILE A 203 -10.98 -0.12 14.81
C ILE A 203 -12.18 0.78 15.11
N CYS A 204 -12.12 2.01 14.62
CA CYS A 204 -13.16 3.01 14.75
C CYS A 204 -13.84 3.33 13.42
N LEU A 205 -13.29 2.91 12.28
CA LEU A 205 -13.95 2.96 10.99
C LEU A 205 -13.84 1.59 10.33
N LEU A 206 -14.97 0.89 10.24
CA LEU A 206 -15.11 -0.39 9.55
C LEU A 206 -16.04 -0.19 8.35
N ALA A 207 -15.49 -0.31 7.13
CA ALA A 207 -16.27 -0.27 5.90
C ALA A 207 -16.39 -1.68 5.33
N VAL A 208 -17.61 -2.22 5.26
CA VAL A 208 -17.89 -3.62 4.86
C VAL A 208 -19.03 -3.71 3.83
N GLU A 209 -19.33 -2.61 3.16
CA GLU A 209 -20.42 -2.52 2.18
C GLU A 209 -20.14 -3.40 0.96
N GLY A 210 -21.16 -3.97 0.33
CA GLY A 210 -20.96 -4.83 -0.85
C GLY A 210 -20.36 -6.21 -0.58
N ASN A 211 -20.47 -6.73 0.65
CA ASN A 211 -20.16 -8.13 0.99
C ASN A 211 -21.39 -9.04 0.87
N LEU A 212 -21.24 -10.34 1.16
CA LEU A 212 -22.30 -11.37 1.06
C LEU A 212 -23.27 -11.35 2.25
N PHE A 213 -23.53 -10.18 2.83
CA PHE A 213 -24.51 -9.99 3.89
C PHE A 213 -25.12 -8.59 3.86
N GLU A 214 -26.33 -8.48 4.39
CA GLU A 214 -26.98 -7.18 4.55
C GLU A 214 -26.36 -6.40 5.71
N ILE A 215 -25.97 -5.15 5.46
CA ILE A 215 -25.34 -4.25 6.44
C ILE A 215 -26.22 -4.08 7.70
N LYS A 216 -27.54 -4.22 7.60
CA LYS A 216 -28.45 -4.14 8.75
C LYS A 216 -28.18 -5.22 9.79
N LYS A 217 -27.82 -6.44 9.36
CA LYS A 217 -27.49 -7.57 10.24
C LYS A 217 -26.21 -7.34 11.05
N LEU A 218 -25.33 -6.45 10.59
CA LEU A 218 -24.14 -6.05 11.35
C LEU A 218 -24.52 -5.39 12.70
N ARG A 219 -25.66 -4.69 12.74
CA ARG A 219 -26.15 -3.99 13.94
C ARG A 219 -26.65 -4.94 15.02
N GLU A 220 -26.97 -6.17 14.64
CA GLU A 220 -27.47 -7.22 15.53
C GLU A 220 -26.33 -8.01 16.18
N LEU A 221 -25.08 -7.80 15.73
CA LEU A 221 -23.93 -8.49 16.30
C LEU A 221 -23.54 -7.94 17.67
N GLU A 222 -23.12 -8.84 18.55
CA GLU A 222 -22.56 -8.48 19.84
C GLU A 222 -21.32 -7.57 19.67
N GLY A 223 -21.24 -6.53 20.50
CA GLY A 223 -20.16 -5.54 20.44
C GLY A 223 -20.39 -4.41 19.44
N TYR A 224 -21.45 -4.41 18.63
CA TYR A 224 -21.73 -3.32 17.69
C TYR A 224 -21.86 -1.96 18.39
N ASP A 225 -22.48 -1.91 19.58
CA ASP A 225 -22.60 -0.67 20.35
C ASP A 225 -21.22 -0.11 20.75
N LYS A 226 -20.30 -0.98 21.21
CA LYS A 226 -18.91 -0.59 21.52
C LYS A 226 -18.21 -0.02 20.28
N TYR A 227 -18.41 -0.64 19.12
CA TYR A 227 -17.89 -0.11 17.86
C TYR A 227 -18.48 1.27 17.53
N MET A 228 -19.79 1.45 17.69
CA MET A 228 -20.47 2.72 17.42
C MET A 228 -20.02 3.85 18.35
N GLU A 229 -19.73 3.56 19.61
CA GLU A 229 -19.08 4.50 20.53
C GLU A 229 -17.72 4.95 20.00
N ARG A 230 -16.87 4.00 19.55
CA ARG A 230 -15.56 4.33 18.95
C ARG A 230 -15.69 5.15 17.67
N PHE A 231 -16.63 4.79 16.78
CA PHE A 231 -16.89 5.49 15.52
C PHE A 231 -17.34 6.94 15.76
N THR A 232 -18.33 7.13 16.64
CA THR A 232 -18.88 8.47 16.94
C THR A 232 -17.89 9.36 17.68
N ALA A 233 -17.11 8.81 18.63
CA ALA A 233 -16.06 9.56 19.32
C ALA A 233 -14.97 10.05 18.35
N THR A 234 -14.66 9.26 17.33
CA THR A 234 -13.68 9.64 16.30
C THR A 234 -14.26 10.70 15.37
N LYS A 235 -15.51 10.56 14.91
CA LYS A 235 -16.17 11.54 14.03
C LYS A 235 -16.25 12.95 14.65
N LYS A 236 -16.47 13.04 15.97
CA LYS A 236 -16.47 14.31 16.72
C LYS A 236 -15.09 14.98 16.83
N LYS A 237 -13.98 14.26 16.63
CA LYS A 237 -12.63 14.83 16.64
C LYS A 237 -12.22 15.43 15.28
N PHE A 238 -12.97 15.13 14.22
CA PHE A 238 -12.70 15.56 12.85
C PHE A 238 -13.82 16.45 12.27
N ALA A 239 -14.80 16.86 13.09
CA ALA A 239 -15.84 17.82 12.76
C ALA A 239 -15.65 19.09 13.61
#